data_AF-A0A5J4TYH6-F1
#
_entry.id   AF-A0A5J4TYH6-F1
#
_cell.length_a   1.000
_cell.length_b   1.000
_cell.length_c   1.000
_cell.angle_alpha   90.00
_cell.angle_beta   90.00
_cell.angle_gamma   90.00
#
_symmetry.space_group_name_H-M   'P 1'
#
loop_
_entity.id
_entity.type
_entity.pdbx_description
1 polymer ?
#
loop_
_entity_poly.entity_id
_entity_poly.type
_entity_poly.pdbx_seq_one_letter_code
_entity_poly.pdbx_strand_id
1 'polypeptide(L)'
;MGIPTDRCECRPTGDPRAGDTCPYCTGPEQPNANCVCDPDQTTGYPLSDCQATKPCTGGDFDNPTPTGCTPPDCTSASQTYKCNCLEGKDPIGCICPEESSQLVGIRTQACECRATGDPRAGDECPSYCVGPDQPNSDCVCDTDINGQYPLLICQASKVCIEIDDPINCTPTCIEESEAQVDKDSCFCTTSNYPSGCRCPIDSSKLAGIPT
;
A
#
# COMPACT_ATOMS: atom_id res chain seq x y z
N MET A 1 26.94 -12.44 45.25
CA MET A 1 26.98 -11.00 44.94
C MET A 1 27.87 -10.82 43.73
N GLY A 2 27.31 -10.44 42.57
CA GLY A 2 28.06 -10.19 41.34
C GLY A 2 28.86 -8.89 41.39
N ILE A 3 29.74 -8.68 40.40
CA ILE A 3 30.51 -7.44 40.27
C ILE A 3 29.56 -6.30 39.86
N PRO A 4 29.48 -5.19 40.62
CA PRO A 4 28.66 -4.03 40.30
C PRO A 4 28.98 -3.36 38.94
N THR A 5 27.97 -2.78 38.28
CA THR A 5 28.10 -2.15 36.96
C THR A 5 28.93 -0.87 36.95
N ASP A 6 29.02 -0.16 38.07
CA ASP A 6 29.88 1.02 38.27
C ASP A 6 31.38 0.66 38.27
N ARG A 7 31.72 -0.61 38.47
CA ARG A 7 33.10 -1.13 38.44
C ARG A 7 33.43 -1.91 37.18
N CYS A 8 32.45 -2.57 36.58
CA CYS A 8 32.58 -3.26 35.30
C CYS A 8 31.29 -3.08 34.51
N GLU A 9 31.36 -2.30 33.42
CA GLU A 9 30.25 -2.10 32.49
C GLU A 9 29.72 -3.45 31.97
N CYS A 10 28.45 -3.46 31.59
CA CYS A 10 27.84 -4.64 30.99
C CYS A 10 28.48 -4.92 29.63
N ARG A 11 28.87 -6.18 29.40
CA ARG A 11 29.37 -6.58 28.08
C ARG A 11 28.24 -6.45 27.08
N PRO A 12 28.46 -5.86 25.89
CA PRO A 12 27.42 -5.63 24.90
C PRO A 12 26.67 -6.91 24.48
N THR A 13 27.29 -8.07 24.64
CA THR A 13 26.70 -9.37 24.38
C THR A 13 27.17 -10.43 25.39
N GLY A 14 26.30 -11.39 25.72
CA GLY A 14 26.66 -12.56 26.54
C GLY A 14 27.25 -12.22 27.90
N ASP A 15 26.79 -11.14 28.56
CA ASP A 15 27.19 -10.81 29.92
C ASP A 15 26.59 -11.84 30.88
N PRO A 16 27.40 -12.57 31.68
CA PRO A 16 26.88 -13.57 32.62
C PRO A 16 25.95 -13.00 33.69
N ARG A 17 25.90 -11.68 33.84
CA ARG A 17 25.02 -10.96 34.78
C ARG A 17 23.71 -10.48 34.13
N ALA A 18 23.40 -10.93 32.91
CA ALA A 18 22.18 -10.60 32.18
C ALA A 18 20.90 -10.93 32.98
N GLY A 19 19.97 -9.98 33.04
CA GLY A 19 18.70 -10.11 33.74
C GLY A 19 18.74 -9.84 35.25
N ASP A 20 19.92 -9.65 35.84
CA ASP A 20 20.08 -9.39 37.28
C ASP A 20 20.84 -8.08 37.53
N THR A 21 22.15 -8.03 37.25
CA THR A 21 22.96 -6.79 37.38
C THR A 21 23.02 -5.99 36.07
N CYS A 22 22.91 -6.67 34.92
CA CYS A 22 22.85 -6.04 33.61
C CYS A 22 21.42 -6.07 33.06
N PRO A 23 20.88 -4.93 32.57
CA PRO A 23 19.47 -4.80 32.22
C PRO A 23 19.17 -5.42 30.84
N TYR A 24 19.53 -6.67 30.61
CA TYR A 24 19.20 -7.38 29.36
C TYR A 24 17.80 -7.96 29.43
N CYS A 25 17.06 -7.84 28.32
CA CYS A 25 15.70 -8.35 28.26
C CYS A 25 15.70 -9.88 28.29
N THR A 26 14.94 -10.46 29.22
CA THR A 26 14.65 -11.90 29.29
C THR A 26 13.20 -12.21 28.93
N GLY A 27 12.42 -11.17 28.63
CA GLY A 27 11.06 -11.21 28.11
C GLY A 27 10.54 -9.80 27.82
N PRO A 28 9.29 -9.65 27.34
CA PRO A 28 8.73 -8.36 26.90
C PRO A 28 8.75 -7.24 27.95
N GLU A 29 8.59 -7.61 29.22
CA GLU A 29 8.54 -6.67 30.35
C GLU A 29 9.59 -6.97 31.43
N GLN A 30 10.52 -7.89 31.17
CA GLN A 30 11.49 -8.38 32.14
C GLN A 30 12.92 -8.04 31.70
N PRO A 31 13.77 -7.50 32.58
CA PRO A 31 13.50 -7.09 33.97
C PRO A 31 12.69 -5.78 34.10
N ASN A 32 12.59 -4.99 33.03
CA ASN A 32 11.69 -3.86 32.87
C ASN A 32 11.61 -3.47 31.38
N ALA A 33 10.67 -2.61 30.99
CA ALA A 33 10.49 -2.20 29.59
C ALA A 33 11.70 -1.50 28.94
N ASN A 34 12.62 -0.93 29.74
CA ASN A 34 13.82 -0.22 29.27
C ASN A 34 15.07 -1.12 29.18
N CYS A 35 14.92 -2.44 29.31
CA CYS A 35 16.02 -3.38 29.12
C CYS A 35 16.63 -3.30 27.70
N VAL A 36 17.86 -3.75 27.55
CA VAL A 36 18.62 -3.81 26.28
C VAL A 36 18.44 -5.18 25.64
N CYS A 37 18.29 -5.24 24.32
CA CYS A 37 18.27 -6.49 23.57
C CYS A 37 19.70 -7.01 23.34
N ASP A 38 19.99 -8.23 23.76
CA ASP A 38 21.31 -8.86 23.61
C ASP A 38 21.32 -9.77 22.35
N PRO A 39 22.17 -9.49 21.36
CA PRO A 39 22.19 -10.23 20.11
C PRO A 39 22.77 -11.65 20.22
N ASP A 40 23.43 -11.98 21.32
CA ASP A 40 23.96 -13.33 21.59
C ASP A 40 23.01 -14.17 22.48
N GLN A 41 21.81 -13.65 22.81
CA GLN A 41 20.79 -14.43 23.52
C GLN A 41 20.29 -15.57 22.62
N THR A 42 20.70 -16.79 22.97
CA THR A 42 20.33 -18.02 22.25
C THR A 42 19.21 -18.80 22.95
N THR A 43 18.81 -18.38 24.15
CA THR A 43 17.81 -19.06 24.98
C THR A 43 16.86 -18.06 25.64
N GLY A 44 15.57 -18.35 25.66
CA GLY A 44 14.56 -17.54 26.36
C GLY A 44 13.85 -16.53 25.46
N TYR A 45 14.49 -15.40 25.16
CA TYR A 45 13.88 -14.27 24.45
C TYR A 45 14.67 -13.89 23.19
N PRO A 46 14.20 -14.30 21.99
CA PRO A 46 14.92 -14.04 20.73
C PRO A 46 15.16 -12.56 20.47
N LEU A 47 16.29 -12.23 19.83
CA LEU A 47 16.68 -10.84 19.51
C LEU A 47 15.59 -10.11 18.71
N SER A 48 15.01 -10.76 17.70
CA SER A 48 13.94 -10.18 16.87
C SER A 48 12.71 -9.81 17.70
N ASP A 49 12.32 -10.69 18.60
CA ASP A 49 11.14 -10.52 19.45
C ASP A 49 11.40 -9.39 20.45
N CYS A 50 12.63 -9.32 20.99
CA CYS A 50 13.07 -8.22 21.83
C CYS A 50 13.05 -6.88 21.11
N GLN A 51 13.62 -6.80 19.91
CA GLN A 51 13.67 -5.57 19.14
C GLN A 51 12.26 -5.08 18.82
N ALA A 52 11.35 -5.99 18.46
CA ALA A 52 9.95 -5.66 18.21
C ALA A 52 9.21 -5.11 19.45
N THR A 53 9.70 -5.27 20.68
CA THR A 53 9.07 -4.59 21.83
C THR A 53 9.61 -3.20 22.10
N LYS A 54 10.67 -2.77 21.39
CA LYS A 54 11.26 -1.45 21.56
C LYS A 54 10.67 -0.46 20.56
N PRO A 55 10.21 0.72 21.00
CA PRO A 55 9.78 1.75 20.06
C PRO A 55 10.97 2.30 19.28
N CYS A 56 10.76 2.65 18.02
CA CYS A 56 11.74 3.39 17.24
C CYS A 56 11.86 4.83 17.77
N THR A 57 13.10 5.29 18.02
CA THR A 57 13.36 6.63 18.58
C THR A 57 14.27 7.49 17.68
N GLY A 58 14.78 6.94 16.59
CA GLY A 58 15.66 7.65 15.67
C GLY A 58 16.06 6.80 14.46
N GLY A 59 17.18 7.15 13.84
CA GLY A 59 17.61 6.57 12.56
C GLY A 59 16.86 7.20 11.38
N ASP A 60 16.64 6.41 10.34
CA ASP A 60 15.82 6.79 9.20
C ASP A 60 14.71 5.73 8.93
N PHE A 61 13.99 5.85 7.81
CA PHE A 61 12.90 4.94 7.46
C PHE A 61 13.39 3.53 7.09
N ASP A 62 14.60 3.43 6.52
CA ASP A 62 15.21 2.17 6.08
C ASP A 62 16.04 1.53 7.20
N ASN A 63 16.70 2.36 8.00
CA ASN A 63 17.63 2.01 9.07
C ASN A 63 17.15 2.62 10.40
N PRO A 64 16.07 2.08 10.99
CA PRO A 64 15.52 2.64 12.20
C PRO A 64 16.43 2.32 13.39
N THR A 65 16.39 3.18 14.41
CA THR A 65 17.14 3.01 15.66
C THR A 65 16.16 2.86 16.83
N PRO A 66 16.23 1.74 17.58
CA PRO A 66 17.07 0.55 17.35
C PRO A 66 16.71 -0.24 16.09
N THR A 67 17.64 -1.02 15.52
CA THR A 67 17.31 -1.94 14.42
C THR A 67 16.21 -2.92 14.87
N GLY A 68 15.22 -3.17 14.01
CA GLY A 68 14.11 -4.08 14.30
C GLY A 68 13.06 -3.55 15.29
N CYS A 69 13.14 -2.26 15.67
CA CYS A 69 12.17 -1.62 16.54
C CYS A 69 10.75 -1.60 15.96
N THR A 70 9.77 -1.49 16.85
CA THR A 70 8.38 -1.21 16.51
C THR A 70 8.17 0.28 16.25
N PRO A 71 7.65 0.66 15.08
CA PRO A 71 7.38 2.05 14.74
C PRO A 71 6.28 2.64 15.64
N PRO A 72 6.52 3.78 16.30
CA PRO A 72 5.47 4.54 16.97
C PRO A 72 4.66 5.32 15.93
N ASP A 73 3.57 5.95 16.36
CA ASP A 73 2.86 6.89 15.50
C ASP A 73 3.71 8.14 15.21
N CYS A 74 3.60 8.67 13.99
CA CYS A 74 4.32 9.86 13.62
C CYS A 74 3.84 11.06 14.46
N THR A 75 4.79 11.88 14.91
CA THR A 75 4.49 13.07 15.74
C THR A 75 4.47 14.36 14.93
N SER A 76 5.07 14.37 13.74
CA SER A 76 5.20 15.50 12.83
C SER A 76 5.26 15.03 11.37
N ALA A 77 4.74 15.85 10.44
CA ALA A 77 4.87 15.63 8.99
C ALA A 77 6.31 15.74 8.46
N SER A 78 7.25 16.21 9.30
CA SER A 78 8.68 16.33 8.99
C SER A 78 9.54 15.31 9.71
N GLN A 79 8.93 14.33 10.37
CA GLN A 79 9.67 13.28 11.07
C GLN A 79 10.49 12.47 10.06
N THR A 80 11.73 12.14 10.44
CA THR A 80 12.71 11.52 9.53
C THR A 80 12.98 10.05 9.82
N TYR A 81 12.38 9.49 10.86
CA TYR A 81 12.58 8.11 11.28
C TYR A 81 11.26 7.34 11.28
N LYS A 82 11.38 6.02 11.13
CA LYS A 82 10.28 5.06 10.97
C LYS A 82 9.15 5.29 11.97
N CYS A 83 7.94 5.48 11.46
CA CYS A 83 6.71 5.69 12.23
C CYS A 83 5.46 5.29 11.42
N ASN A 84 4.33 5.10 12.10
CA ASN A 84 3.04 4.87 11.46
C ASN A 84 2.41 6.21 11.08
N CYS A 85 1.97 6.33 9.83
CA CYS A 85 1.34 7.54 9.33
C CYS A 85 0.07 7.88 10.12
N LEU A 86 -0.15 9.16 10.38
CA LEU A 86 -1.39 9.68 10.95
C LEU A 86 -1.89 10.87 10.13
N GLU A 87 -3.17 11.21 10.30
CA GLU A 87 -3.77 12.41 9.71
C GLU A 87 -2.92 13.66 10.00
N GLY A 88 -2.51 14.35 8.93
CA GLY A 88 -1.64 15.54 9.00
C GLY A 88 -0.21 15.29 9.50
N LYS A 89 0.21 14.03 9.69
CA LYS A 89 1.52 13.60 10.17
C LYS A 89 2.01 12.38 9.39
N ASP A 90 2.23 12.60 8.12
CA ASP A 90 2.46 11.60 7.08
C ASP A 90 3.71 11.96 6.25
N PRO A 91 4.91 11.92 6.85
CA PRO A 91 6.14 12.08 6.09
C PRO A 91 6.29 10.96 5.06
N ILE A 92 6.89 11.26 3.90
CA ILE A 92 7.18 10.24 2.88
C ILE A 92 8.05 9.13 3.51
N GLY A 93 7.59 7.88 3.42
CA GLY A 93 8.24 6.71 4.01
C GLY A 93 7.65 6.23 5.34
N CYS A 94 6.67 6.93 5.92
CA CYS A 94 5.91 6.39 7.05
C CYS A 94 5.13 5.13 6.64
N ILE A 95 4.78 4.31 7.62
CA ILE A 95 4.04 3.07 7.41
C ILE A 95 2.56 3.38 7.34
N CYS A 96 1.95 3.03 6.22
CA CYS A 96 0.53 3.21 6.00
C CYS A 96 -0.30 2.26 6.88
N PRO A 97 -1.42 2.74 7.45
CA PRO A 97 -2.34 1.89 8.19
C PRO A 97 -2.84 0.71 7.35
N GLU A 98 -3.03 -0.45 7.99
CA GLU A 98 -3.66 -1.63 7.37
C GLU A 98 -5.19 -1.50 7.31
N GLU A 99 -5.81 -0.84 8.29
CA GLU A 99 -7.24 -0.56 8.28
C GLU A 99 -7.53 0.62 7.34
N SER A 100 -8.37 0.37 6.33
CA SER A 100 -8.68 1.38 5.31
C SER A 100 -9.22 2.67 5.93
N SER A 101 -10.06 2.59 6.97
CA SER A 101 -10.67 3.74 7.63
C SER A 101 -9.66 4.73 8.24
N GLN A 102 -8.44 4.27 8.54
CA GLN A 102 -7.38 5.10 9.10
C GLN A 102 -6.59 5.89 8.03
N LEU A 103 -6.86 5.66 6.74
CA LEU A 103 -6.24 6.41 5.64
C LEU A 103 -6.82 7.81 5.46
N VAL A 104 -7.98 8.11 6.05
CA VAL A 104 -8.61 9.42 5.92
C VAL A 104 -7.67 10.51 6.47
N GLY A 105 -7.41 11.54 5.65
CA GLY A 105 -6.52 12.65 6.00
C GLY A 105 -5.01 12.33 5.91
N ILE A 106 -4.64 11.15 5.41
CA ILE A 106 -3.27 10.80 5.02
C ILE A 106 -3.12 11.02 3.51
N ARG A 107 -2.11 11.80 3.11
CA ARG A 107 -1.92 12.17 1.70
C ARG A 107 -1.51 10.97 0.86
N THR A 108 -1.97 10.97 -0.39
CA THR A 108 -1.65 9.93 -1.39
C THR A 108 -0.17 9.82 -1.74
N GLN A 109 0.61 10.88 -1.50
CA GLN A 109 2.08 10.87 -1.66
C GLN A 109 2.80 10.06 -0.57
N ALA A 110 2.22 9.98 0.63
CA ALA A 110 2.77 9.16 1.71
C ALA A 110 2.22 7.74 1.66
N CYS A 111 0.92 7.61 1.38
CA CYS A 111 0.21 6.34 1.26
C CYS A 111 -0.60 6.29 -0.01
N GLU A 112 -0.13 5.50 -0.98
CA GLU A 112 -0.81 5.30 -2.26
C GLU A 112 -2.27 4.89 -2.09
N CYS A 113 -3.09 5.21 -3.09
CA CYS A 113 -4.48 4.82 -3.13
C CYS A 113 -4.60 3.29 -3.19
N ARG A 114 -5.47 2.71 -2.36
CA ARG A 114 -5.72 1.27 -2.40
C ARG A 114 -6.52 0.88 -3.64
N ALA A 115 -6.25 -0.31 -4.14
CA ALA A 115 -6.96 -0.88 -5.30
C ALA A 115 -8.43 -1.22 -4.99
N THR A 116 -8.79 -1.32 -3.72
CA THR A 116 -10.16 -1.54 -3.26
C THR A 116 -10.42 -0.87 -1.92
N GLY A 117 -11.63 -0.36 -1.72
CA GLY A 117 -12.11 0.14 -0.44
C GLY A 117 -11.27 1.25 0.20
N ASP A 118 -10.54 2.05 -0.58
CA ASP A 118 -9.87 3.25 -0.05
C ASP A 118 -10.94 4.27 0.34
N PRO A 119 -10.98 4.76 1.59
CA PRO A 119 -11.99 5.73 1.99
C PRO A 119 -11.80 7.10 1.33
N ARG A 120 -10.64 7.35 0.69
CA ARG A 120 -10.36 8.59 -0.05
C ARG A 120 -10.81 8.51 -1.52
N ALA A 121 -11.38 7.39 -1.96
CA ALA A 121 -11.83 7.21 -3.35
C ALA A 121 -12.93 8.22 -3.72
N GLY A 122 -12.74 8.89 -4.87
CA GLY A 122 -13.60 9.97 -5.35
C GLY A 122 -13.26 11.36 -4.82
N ASP A 123 -12.27 11.49 -3.94
CA ASP A 123 -11.72 12.77 -3.50
C ASP A 123 -10.23 12.84 -3.86
N GLU A 124 -9.34 12.41 -2.95
CA GLU A 124 -7.89 12.38 -3.21
C GLU A 124 -7.46 11.19 -4.08
N CYS A 125 -8.25 10.11 -4.07
CA CYS A 125 -8.04 8.92 -4.88
C CYS A 125 -9.04 8.83 -6.03
N PRO A 126 -8.69 8.20 -7.17
CA PRO A 126 -9.65 7.93 -8.23
C PRO A 126 -10.87 7.16 -7.70
N SER A 127 -12.05 7.46 -8.24
CA SER A 127 -13.26 6.69 -7.92
C SER A 127 -13.17 5.29 -8.51
N TYR A 128 -13.77 4.30 -7.84
CA TYR A 128 -13.96 2.98 -8.41
C TYR A 128 -15.08 2.97 -9.45
N CYS A 129 -14.86 2.25 -10.54
CA CYS A 129 -15.89 2.06 -11.55
C CYS A 129 -17.02 1.20 -11.00
N VAL A 130 -18.24 1.71 -11.01
CA VAL A 130 -19.47 0.92 -10.73
C VAL A 130 -20.17 0.48 -12.01
N GLY A 131 -19.64 0.92 -13.15
CA GLY A 131 -20.04 0.59 -14.49
C GLY A 131 -19.05 1.19 -15.50
N PRO A 132 -19.27 0.95 -16.80
CA PRO A 132 -18.34 1.35 -17.86
C PRO A 132 -17.98 2.85 -17.87
N ASP A 133 -18.94 3.73 -17.60
CA ASP A 133 -18.75 5.20 -17.57
C ASP A 133 -19.20 5.81 -16.23
N GLN A 134 -19.28 5.01 -15.16
CA GLN A 134 -19.74 5.47 -13.86
C GLN A 134 -18.65 5.33 -12.79
N PRO A 135 -18.36 6.39 -12.02
CA PRO A 135 -18.98 7.72 -12.08
C PRO A 135 -18.55 8.58 -13.29
N ASN A 136 -17.44 8.22 -13.94
CA ASN A 136 -16.96 8.80 -15.20
C ASN A 136 -16.05 7.78 -15.88
N SER A 137 -15.58 8.07 -17.10
CA SER A 137 -14.69 7.17 -17.86
C SER A 137 -13.32 6.95 -17.21
N ASP A 138 -12.90 7.86 -16.33
CA ASP A 138 -11.55 7.90 -15.75
C ASP A 138 -11.48 7.17 -14.39
N CYS A 139 -12.58 6.55 -13.96
CA CYS A 139 -12.62 5.69 -12.79
C CYS A 139 -11.62 4.53 -12.89
N VAL A 140 -11.18 3.98 -11.77
CA VAL A 140 -10.29 2.81 -11.72
C VAL A 140 -11.07 1.52 -11.47
N CYS A 141 -10.59 0.40 -12.00
CA CYS A 141 -11.24 -0.89 -11.79
C CYS A 141 -10.95 -1.43 -10.39
N ASP A 142 -12.01 -1.65 -9.62
CA ASP A 142 -11.93 -2.25 -8.28
C ASP A 142 -11.46 -3.71 -8.39
N THR A 143 -10.49 -4.09 -7.56
CA THR A 143 -9.98 -5.46 -7.50
C THR A 143 -10.78 -6.36 -6.57
N ASP A 144 -11.80 -5.85 -5.86
CA ASP A 144 -12.71 -6.68 -5.09
C ASP A 144 -13.50 -7.64 -5.99
N ILE A 145 -13.37 -8.94 -5.70
CA ILE A 145 -14.09 -10.01 -6.40
C ILE A 145 -15.61 -9.90 -6.23
N ASN A 146 -16.08 -9.26 -5.16
CA ASN A 146 -17.49 -9.00 -4.91
C ASN A 146 -17.92 -7.59 -5.32
N GLY A 147 -17.03 -6.83 -5.97
CA GLY A 147 -17.31 -5.49 -6.45
C GLY A 147 -18.52 -5.45 -7.38
N GLN A 148 -19.21 -4.30 -7.40
CA GLN A 148 -20.42 -4.11 -8.21
C GLN A 148 -20.15 -4.27 -9.71
N TYR A 149 -18.93 -3.95 -10.15
CA TYR A 149 -18.50 -4.07 -11.53
C TYR A 149 -17.27 -5.00 -11.62
N PRO A 150 -17.45 -6.26 -12.06
CA PRO A 150 -16.40 -7.27 -11.99
C PRO A 150 -15.11 -6.83 -12.70
N LEU A 151 -13.96 -7.07 -12.06
CA LEU A 151 -12.64 -6.59 -12.51
C LEU A 151 -12.38 -6.80 -14.00
N LEU A 152 -12.57 -8.02 -14.52
CA LEU A 152 -12.31 -8.33 -15.93
C LEU A 152 -13.26 -7.59 -16.89
N ILE A 153 -14.52 -7.40 -16.48
CA ILE A 153 -15.50 -6.66 -17.29
C ILE A 153 -15.15 -5.17 -17.28
N CYS A 154 -14.72 -4.65 -16.12
CA CYS A 154 -14.25 -3.28 -15.99
C CYS A 154 -13.01 -3.01 -16.84
N GLN A 155 -11.99 -3.85 -16.75
CA GLN A 155 -10.76 -3.71 -17.52
C GLN A 155 -11.06 -3.72 -19.02
N ALA A 156 -11.85 -4.69 -19.50
CA ALA A 156 -12.28 -4.77 -20.89
C ALA A 156 -13.17 -3.59 -21.34
N SER A 157 -13.69 -2.78 -20.43
CA SER A 157 -14.40 -1.55 -20.78
C SER A 157 -13.48 -0.34 -20.95
N LYS A 158 -12.21 -0.44 -20.55
CA LYS A 158 -11.23 0.63 -20.74
C LYS A 158 -10.65 0.58 -22.15
N VAL A 159 -10.46 1.76 -22.73
CA VAL A 159 -9.79 1.91 -24.03
C VAL A 159 -8.29 1.80 -23.82
N CYS A 160 -7.62 0.99 -24.63
CA CYS A 160 -6.17 0.88 -24.62
C CYS A 160 -5.49 2.18 -25.07
N ILE A 161 -4.46 2.60 -24.32
CA ILE A 161 -3.53 3.68 -24.68
C ILE A 161 -2.37 3.09 -25.48
N GLU A 162 -1.82 1.98 -25.00
CA GLU A 162 -0.83 1.15 -25.69
C GLU A 162 -1.30 -0.31 -25.74
N ILE A 163 -0.46 -1.23 -26.23
CA ILE A 163 -0.79 -2.64 -26.27
C ILE A 163 -0.99 -3.16 -24.84
N ASP A 164 -2.24 -3.53 -24.52
CA ASP A 164 -2.65 -4.07 -23.21
C ASP A 164 -2.36 -3.13 -22.03
N ASP A 165 -2.42 -1.81 -22.28
CA ASP A 165 -2.33 -0.79 -21.24
C ASP A 165 -3.54 0.16 -21.31
N PRO A 166 -4.41 0.20 -20.28
CA PRO A 166 -4.35 -0.56 -19.03
C PRO A 166 -4.57 -2.07 -19.24
N ILE A 167 -4.10 -2.91 -18.31
CA ILE A 167 -4.20 -4.38 -18.45
C ILE A 167 -5.62 -4.86 -18.77
N ASN A 168 -5.75 -5.75 -19.75
CA ASN A 168 -6.98 -6.28 -20.32
C ASN A 168 -7.92 -5.21 -20.91
N CYS A 169 -7.40 -4.05 -21.30
CA CYS A 169 -8.16 -3.05 -22.06
C CYS A 169 -8.62 -3.58 -23.41
N THR A 170 -9.58 -2.89 -24.02
CA THR A 170 -10.00 -3.14 -25.41
C THR A 170 -9.49 -2.01 -26.32
N PRO A 171 -8.79 -2.32 -27.42
CA PRO A 171 -8.27 -1.30 -28.33
C PRO A 171 -9.37 -0.67 -29.19
N THR A 172 -9.10 0.45 -29.85
CA THR A 172 -9.99 0.99 -30.88
C THR A 172 -9.85 0.22 -32.19
N CYS A 173 -10.93 0.04 -32.94
CA CYS A 173 -10.88 -0.67 -34.21
C CYS A 173 -10.01 0.06 -35.25
N ILE A 174 -9.12 -0.69 -35.90
CA ILE A 174 -8.30 -0.22 -37.03
C ILE A 174 -8.84 -0.69 -38.39
N GLU A 175 -9.68 -1.73 -38.38
CA GLU A 175 -10.31 -2.28 -39.57
C GLU A 175 -11.40 -1.35 -40.12
N GLU A 176 -11.59 -1.35 -41.44
CA GLU A 176 -12.60 -0.54 -42.10
C GLU A 176 -14.02 -1.00 -41.75
N SER A 177 -15.01 -0.10 -41.90
CA SER A 177 -16.39 -0.33 -41.45
C SER A 177 -17.15 -1.46 -42.14
N GLU A 178 -16.70 -1.93 -43.30
CA GLU A 178 -17.30 -3.08 -44.00
C GLU A 178 -16.73 -4.43 -43.53
N ALA A 179 -15.67 -4.42 -42.69
CA ALA A 179 -15.04 -5.64 -42.21
C ALA A 179 -15.88 -6.34 -41.13
N GLN A 180 -15.50 -7.59 -40.84
CA GLN A 180 -16.02 -8.36 -39.72
C GLN A 180 -14.87 -8.64 -38.74
N VAL A 181 -15.09 -8.29 -37.48
CA VAL A 181 -14.15 -8.55 -36.39
C VAL A 181 -14.75 -9.51 -35.38
N ASP A 182 -13.91 -10.10 -34.53
CA ASP A 182 -14.38 -10.88 -33.40
C ASP A 182 -15.23 -10.00 -32.48
N LYS A 183 -16.27 -10.60 -31.89
CA LYS A 183 -17.21 -9.87 -31.05
C LYS A 183 -16.48 -9.21 -29.87
N ASP A 184 -16.74 -7.92 -29.67
CA ASP A 184 -16.19 -7.08 -28.60
C ASP A 184 -14.65 -6.96 -28.60
N SER A 185 -13.99 -7.33 -29.70
CA SER A 185 -12.52 -7.31 -29.83
C SER A 185 -11.90 -5.91 -29.93
N CYS A 186 -12.69 -4.92 -30.35
CA CYS A 186 -12.27 -3.53 -30.43
C CYS A 186 -13.46 -2.58 -30.27
N PHE A 187 -13.20 -1.36 -29.79
CA PHE A 187 -14.20 -0.30 -29.71
C PHE A 187 -14.43 0.35 -31.08
N CYS A 188 -15.70 0.45 -31.48
CA CYS A 188 -16.08 1.20 -32.67
C CYS A 188 -15.68 2.67 -32.51
N THR A 189 -15.29 3.29 -33.63
CA THR A 189 -15.03 4.73 -33.70
C THR A 189 -15.93 5.35 -34.76
N THR A 190 -15.93 6.68 -34.88
CA THR A 190 -16.68 7.39 -35.92
C THR A 190 -16.22 7.05 -37.35
N SER A 191 -15.00 6.52 -37.50
CA SER A 191 -14.41 6.20 -38.81
C SER A 191 -14.34 4.71 -39.09
N ASN A 192 -14.18 3.90 -38.03
CA ASN A 192 -13.99 2.45 -38.11
C ASN A 192 -15.03 1.75 -37.22
N TYR A 193 -16.07 1.19 -37.82
CA TYR A 193 -17.19 0.53 -37.14
C TYR A 193 -17.53 -0.83 -37.77
N PRO A 194 -16.57 -1.78 -37.84
CA PRO A 194 -16.80 -3.09 -38.44
C PRO A 194 -17.87 -3.91 -37.70
N SER A 195 -18.49 -4.85 -38.39
CA SER A 195 -19.45 -5.77 -37.78
C SER A 195 -18.79 -6.58 -36.66
N GLY A 196 -19.36 -6.51 -35.45
CA GLY A 196 -18.84 -7.19 -34.25
C GLY A 196 -18.05 -6.30 -33.29
N CYS A 197 -17.75 -5.05 -33.64
CA CYS A 197 -17.10 -4.11 -32.72
C CYS A 197 -17.99 -3.77 -31.51
N ARG A 198 -17.35 -3.43 -30.39
CA ARG A 198 -18.01 -2.96 -29.18
C ARG A 198 -18.39 -1.50 -29.34
N CYS A 199 -19.67 -1.17 -29.23
CA CYS A 199 -20.10 0.22 -29.31
C CYS A 199 -19.56 1.04 -28.12
N PRO A 200 -19.11 2.28 -28.34
CA PRO A 200 -18.88 3.24 -27.27
C PRO A 200 -20.13 3.39 -26.39
N ILE A 201 -19.93 3.47 -25.08
CA ILE A 201 -21.03 3.56 -24.11
C ILE A 201 -21.40 5.03 -23.88
N ASP A 202 -20.41 5.92 -24.02
CA ASP A 202 -20.61 7.36 -24.16
C ASP A 202 -21.40 7.68 -25.45
N SER A 203 -22.66 8.07 -25.27
CA SER A 203 -23.57 8.45 -26.34
C SER A 203 -23.06 9.58 -27.25
N SER A 204 -22.14 10.43 -26.77
CA SER A 204 -21.55 11.48 -27.59
C SER A 204 -20.64 10.91 -28.69
N LYS A 205 -20.05 9.73 -28.46
CA LYS A 205 -19.18 9.01 -29.40
C LYS A 205 -19.96 8.12 -30.37
N LEU A 206 -21.26 7.95 -30.16
CA LEU A 206 -22.17 7.26 -31.09
C LEU A 206 -22.63 8.15 -32.25
N ALA A 207 -22.42 9.47 -32.15
CA ALA A 207 -22.78 10.40 -33.21
C ALA A 207 -21.97 10.11 -34.50
N GLY A 208 -22.67 9.71 -35.57
CA GLY A 208 -22.06 9.40 -36.86
C GLY A 208 -21.80 7.91 -37.11
N ILE A 209 -22.03 7.03 -36.12
CA ILE A 209 -22.00 5.57 -36.32
C ILE A 209 -23.40 5.14 -36.83
N PRO A 210 -23.50 4.49 -38.01
CA PRO A 210 -24.78 4.00 -38.54
C PRO A 210 -25.44 2.97 -37.60
N THR A 211 -26.77 3.02 -37.49
CA THR A 211 -27.60 2.07 -36.71
C THR A 211 -27.86 0.76 -37.43
#